data_AF-A0A0K1PZX9-F1
#
_entry.id   AF-A0A0K1PZX9-F1
#
_cell.length_a   1.000
_cell.length_b   1.000
_cell.length_c   1.000
_cell.angle_alpha   90.00
_cell.angle_beta   90.00
_cell.angle_gamma   90.00
#
_symmetry.space_group_name_H-M   'P 1'
#
loop_
_entity.id
_entity.type
_entity.pdbx_description
1 polymer ?
#
loop_
_entity_poly.entity_id
_entity_poly.type
_entity_poly.pdbx_seq_one_letter_code
_entity_poly.pdbx_strand_id
1 'polypeptide(L)'
;MDNGAGVPVKVRKGQKFYINQIDLRAAVSATTDEGVDGLKTSGDFAKLHWQGTELVDQSFVLLANADGTFTRRRFYRGAKWMDKDGTVTIRQLDDKGRPLSTPITLDTGSEEKRTGADDFFTRRYRAIQWTNDCVSPESCAGATKYSEEALVELRYNEHPNRNFVIDSRTRAFELKWSENPSKKYTIPVEQVERPEWDYGFSIDVKPLTPPRANGAYAPGDSIKFQLTLRDGNGKRLHAPGSLPTYNEVVFEGNPAGIQYYRAFFDPTATYYRRKHRERMLMAELIGPVQSPNLSVIRSPQELSDFLDKDVQTVGTIEKDGVYSQFMTIPPGPALFGGAFDPTHAGWAAPVSDTWTFKVPDNAPSGTYLTVVKGRRVYLGEDIPASKVIEIQVGTPQKTEATLHTGNCTTCHNGESSAAKINHALEDRRVCAGCHVPLGFELEGPIAVRNHFVHARTGARFGGDLSKCATCHLDRESIQRTSKAACLSCHKSYPDWHVAKFGPITDMYIGGGRESFDQCSTTCHTDHPNSHL
;
A
#
# COMPACT_ATOMS: atom_id res chain seq x y z
N MET A 1 5.69 -0.81 18.10
CA MET A 1 5.23 -0.20 19.37
C MET A 1 3.96 0.55 19.10
N ASP A 2 3.01 0.53 20.03
CA ASP A 2 1.84 1.41 20.02
C ASP A 2 1.64 1.95 21.44
N ASN A 3 1.51 3.28 21.60
CA ASN A 3 1.48 3.97 22.91
C ASN A 3 2.56 3.47 23.89
N GLY A 4 3.79 3.33 23.37
CA GLY A 4 4.96 2.93 24.15
C GLY A 4 4.99 1.45 24.56
N ALA A 5 3.90 0.72 24.33
CA ALA A 5 3.77 -0.71 24.62
C ALA A 5 4.29 -1.57 23.45
N GLY A 6 4.94 -2.67 23.82
CA GLY A 6 5.46 -3.65 22.87
C GLY A 6 4.35 -4.53 22.34
N VAL A 7 4.10 -4.45 21.04
CA VAL A 7 3.28 -5.46 20.35
C VAL A 7 4.10 -6.76 20.32
N PRO A 8 3.62 -7.87 20.91
CA PRO A 8 4.38 -9.11 20.97
C PRO A 8 4.75 -9.63 19.58
N VAL A 9 5.97 -10.16 19.45
CA VAL A 9 6.47 -10.77 18.21
C VAL A 9 6.72 -12.25 18.47
N LYS A 10 6.06 -13.12 17.69
CA LYS A 10 6.41 -14.54 17.64
C LYS A 10 7.57 -14.74 16.68
N VAL A 11 8.49 -15.67 16.95
CA VAL A 11 9.66 -16.00 16.11
C VAL A 11 9.96 -17.50 16.19
N ARG A 12 10.55 -18.12 15.17
CA ARG A 12 11.10 -19.48 15.31
C ARG A 12 12.30 -19.47 16.27
N LYS A 13 12.32 -20.39 17.23
CA LYS A 13 13.42 -20.54 18.21
C LYS A 13 14.77 -20.77 17.52
N GLY A 14 15.81 -20.07 17.96
CA GLY A 14 17.18 -20.23 17.43
C GLY A 14 17.41 -19.77 15.98
N GLN A 15 16.40 -19.18 15.34
CA GLN A 15 16.50 -18.69 13.96
C GLN A 15 17.31 -17.38 13.89
N LYS A 16 17.90 -17.13 12.71
CA LYS A 16 18.63 -15.91 12.37
C LYS A 16 17.69 -14.86 11.75
N PHE A 17 17.77 -13.61 12.21
CA PHE A 17 16.91 -12.50 11.78
C PHE A 17 17.70 -11.20 11.55
N TYR A 18 17.12 -10.31 10.76
CA TYR A 18 17.50 -8.90 10.63
C TYR A 18 16.24 -8.04 10.79
N ILE A 19 16.40 -6.75 11.09
CA ILE A 19 15.28 -5.85 11.35
C ILE A 19 14.88 -5.15 10.06
N ASN A 20 13.89 -5.70 9.35
CA ASN A 20 13.42 -5.16 8.07
C ASN A 20 12.44 -3.97 8.21
N GLN A 21 11.71 -3.90 9.33
CA GLN A 21 10.59 -2.96 9.50
C GLN A 21 10.51 -2.51 10.97
N ILE A 22 10.30 -1.21 11.21
CA ILE A 22 10.04 -0.64 12.55
C ILE A 22 8.84 0.30 12.47
N ASP A 23 7.90 0.12 13.40
CA ASP A 23 6.82 1.06 13.71
C ASP A 23 6.91 1.52 15.16
N LEU A 24 7.08 2.82 15.39
CA LEU A 24 6.78 3.46 16.67
C LEU A 24 5.60 4.40 16.45
N ARG A 25 4.53 4.19 17.23
CA ARG A 25 3.29 4.97 17.18
C ARG A 25 2.95 5.44 18.59
N ALA A 26 2.47 6.67 18.69
CA ALA A 26 1.69 7.14 19.84
C ALA A 26 0.45 7.86 19.32
N ALA A 27 -0.67 7.73 20.02
CA ALA A 27 -1.91 8.40 19.71
C ALA A 27 -2.55 8.97 21.00
N VAL A 28 -3.06 10.19 20.90
CA VAL A 28 -3.80 10.88 21.97
C VAL A 28 -5.15 11.34 21.45
N SER A 29 -6.13 11.52 22.35
CA SER A 29 -7.46 12.04 22.01
C SER A 29 -7.58 13.49 22.45
N ALA A 30 -8.26 14.31 21.65
CA ALA A 30 -8.53 15.71 21.92
C ALA A 30 -10.00 16.04 21.62
N THR A 31 -10.52 17.11 22.24
CA THR A 31 -11.91 17.56 22.07
C THR A 31 -12.03 18.83 21.22
N THR A 32 -10.91 19.36 20.72
CA THR A 32 -10.80 20.60 19.95
C THR A 32 -9.79 20.44 18.81
N ASP A 33 -9.96 21.22 17.73
CA ASP A 33 -9.01 21.28 16.61
C ASP A 33 -7.72 22.03 17.01
N GLU A 34 -6.81 21.34 17.71
CA GLU A 34 -5.48 21.85 18.12
C GLU A 34 -4.34 21.37 17.21
N GLY A 35 -4.67 20.77 16.06
CA GLY A 35 -3.71 20.15 15.15
C GLY A 35 -3.07 18.90 15.73
N VAL A 36 -1.83 19.03 16.20
CA VAL A 36 -1.00 17.95 16.78
C VAL A 36 -0.27 18.43 18.05
N ASP A 37 -0.89 19.37 18.76
CA ASP A 37 -0.29 20.06 19.91
C ASP A 37 -0.41 19.26 21.21
N GLY A 38 -1.42 18.39 21.35
CA GLY A 38 -1.53 17.45 22.46
C GLY A 38 -0.32 16.50 22.56
N LEU A 39 0.21 16.04 21.42
CA LEU A 39 1.42 15.22 21.31
C LEU A 39 2.71 15.90 21.81
N LYS A 40 2.69 17.23 22.05
CA LYS A 40 3.80 17.97 22.69
C LYS A 40 3.80 17.83 24.21
N THR A 41 2.70 17.39 24.81
CA THR A 41 2.53 17.29 26.27
C THR A 41 2.17 15.87 26.74
N SER A 42 1.60 15.06 25.85
CA SER A 42 1.04 13.75 26.17
C SER A 42 1.60 12.61 25.28
N GLY A 43 1.58 11.38 25.81
CA GLY A 43 2.10 10.20 25.12
C GLY A 43 3.64 10.11 25.05
N ASP A 44 4.16 9.07 24.40
CA ASP A 44 5.61 8.80 24.35
C ASP A 44 6.43 9.83 23.56
N PHE A 45 5.77 10.66 22.74
CA PHE A 45 6.40 11.66 21.88
C PHE A 45 6.41 13.06 22.53
N ALA A 46 5.83 13.23 23.73
CA ALA A 46 5.78 14.51 24.45
C ALA A 46 7.16 15.16 24.69
N LYS A 47 8.21 14.36 24.83
CA LYS A 47 9.58 14.85 25.10
C LYS A 47 10.40 15.14 23.85
N LEU A 48 9.81 15.02 22.66
CA LEU A 48 10.51 15.27 21.40
C LEU A 48 10.54 16.75 21.01
N HIS A 49 11.46 17.10 20.11
CA HIS A 49 11.61 18.47 19.61
C HIS A 49 10.59 18.78 18.51
N TRP A 50 9.40 19.23 18.92
CA TRP A 50 8.28 19.59 18.04
C TRP A 50 8.41 20.98 17.36
N GLN A 51 9.51 21.70 17.56
CA GLN A 51 9.76 22.97 16.86
C GLN A 51 9.87 22.74 15.35
N GLY A 52 9.21 23.60 14.56
CA GLY A 52 9.16 23.50 13.09
C GLY A 52 7.98 22.68 12.53
N THR A 53 7.11 22.13 13.39
CA THR A 53 5.94 21.36 12.94
C THR A 53 4.96 22.23 12.12
N GLU A 54 4.68 21.82 10.89
CA GLU A 54 3.77 22.50 9.96
C GLU A 54 2.77 21.52 9.32
N LEU A 55 1.58 22.01 8.96
CA LEU A 55 0.60 21.27 8.15
C LEU A 55 1.05 21.25 6.69
N VAL A 56 1.36 20.08 6.14
CA VAL A 56 1.90 19.97 4.78
C VAL A 56 0.90 19.50 3.73
N ASP A 57 -0.12 18.72 4.12
CA ASP A 57 -1.09 18.09 3.22
C ASP A 57 -2.37 17.73 4.01
N GLN A 58 -3.54 17.65 3.36
CA GLN A 58 -4.81 17.20 3.96
C GLN A 58 -5.73 16.49 2.95
N SER A 59 -6.59 15.61 3.45
CA SER A 59 -7.56 14.84 2.65
C SER A 59 -8.77 14.48 3.51
N PHE A 60 -9.92 14.25 2.88
CA PHE A 60 -11.07 13.61 3.54
C PHE A 60 -11.12 12.12 3.18
N VAL A 61 -11.55 11.29 4.11
CA VAL A 61 -11.91 9.90 3.85
C VAL A 61 -13.30 9.92 3.18
N LEU A 62 -13.37 9.38 1.96
CA LEU A 62 -14.58 9.44 1.13
C LEU A 62 -15.67 8.44 1.59
N LEU A 63 -15.29 7.40 2.32
CA LEU A 63 -16.23 6.53 3.02
C LEU A 63 -16.76 7.23 4.27
N ALA A 64 -18.08 7.20 4.41
CA ALA A 64 -18.71 7.50 5.68
C ALA A 64 -18.31 6.46 6.75
N ASN A 65 -18.18 6.93 7.97
CA ASN A 65 -18.11 6.12 9.18
C ASN A 65 -19.45 5.38 9.39
N ALA A 66 -19.46 4.36 10.24
CA ALA A 66 -20.68 3.58 10.53
C ALA A 66 -21.82 4.40 11.17
N ASP A 67 -21.55 5.59 11.71
CA ASP A 67 -22.55 6.55 12.21
C ASP A 67 -23.01 7.58 11.17
N GLY A 68 -22.60 7.43 9.90
CA GLY A 68 -22.93 8.33 8.79
C GLY A 68 -22.08 9.60 8.73
N THR A 69 -21.17 9.83 9.68
CA THR A 69 -20.23 10.96 9.67
C THR A 69 -19.02 10.69 8.76
N PHE A 70 -18.19 11.70 8.53
CA PHE A 70 -16.96 11.60 7.76
C PHE A 70 -15.72 11.83 8.63
N THR A 71 -14.54 11.52 8.08
CA THR A 71 -13.26 11.70 8.77
C THR A 71 -12.30 12.50 7.89
N ARG A 72 -11.75 13.59 8.42
CA ARG A 72 -10.68 14.38 7.80
C ARG A 72 -9.33 13.98 8.39
N ARG A 73 -8.33 13.82 7.52
CA ARG A 73 -6.94 13.49 7.85
C ARG A 73 -6.01 14.64 7.41
N ARG A 74 -5.33 15.25 8.37
CA ARG A 74 -4.34 16.33 8.18
C ARG A 74 -2.95 15.84 8.56
N PHE A 75 -1.94 16.17 7.78
CA PHE A 75 -0.60 15.61 7.91
C PHE A 75 0.44 16.67 8.23
N TYR A 76 1.24 16.41 9.26
CA TYR A 76 2.19 17.37 9.83
C TYR A 76 3.63 16.87 9.74
N ARG A 77 4.56 17.74 9.35
CA ARG A 77 6.00 17.47 9.16
C ARG A 77 6.86 18.63 9.66
N GLY A 78 8.19 18.55 9.54
CA GLY A 78 9.12 19.65 9.86
C GLY A 78 9.51 19.79 11.34
N ALA A 79 9.01 18.90 12.21
CA ALA A 79 9.48 18.84 13.59
C ALA A 79 10.95 18.40 13.62
N LYS A 80 11.80 19.00 14.47
CA LYS A 80 13.23 18.65 14.51
C LYS A 80 13.53 17.18 14.78
N TRP A 81 12.66 16.42 15.45
CA TRP A 81 12.82 14.97 15.60
C TRP A 81 12.49 14.19 14.31
N MET A 82 11.69 14.76 13.41
CA MET A 82 11.35 14.17 12.12
C MET A 82 12.49 14.30 11.12
N ASP A 83 13.31 15.36 11.18
CA ASP A 83 14.24 15.68 10.09
C ASP A 83 15.68 15.21 10.33
N LYS A 84 16.11 15.11 11.60
CA LYS A 84 17.49 14.77 12.00
C LYS A 84 17.93 13.36 11.58
N ASP A 85 19.25 13.21 11.42
CA ASP A 85 19.91 11.91 11.43
C ASP A 85 19.63 11.21 12.77
N GLY A 86 19.26 9.94 12.72
CA GLY A 86 18.91 9.19 13.92
C GLY A 86 19.31 7.73 13.84
N THR A 87 19.40 7.08 14.98
CA THR A 87 19.71 5.64 15.07
C THR A 87 18.70 4.90 15.93
N VAL A 88 18.52 3.61 15.63
CA VAL A 88 17.77 2.67 16.46
C VAL A 88 18.68 1.55 16.92
N THR A 89 18.72 1.30 18.22
CA THR A 89 19.51 0.23 18.82
C THR A 89 18.58 -0.86 19.35
N ILE A 90 18.81 -2.11 18.97
CA ILE A 90 18.01 -3.28 19.37
C ILE A 90 18.90 -4.32 20.04
N ARG A 91 18.48 -4.83 21.21
CA ARG A 91 19.17 -5.92 21.94
C ARG A 91 18.20 -6.95 22.50
N GLN A 92 18.69 -8.17 22.68
CA GLN A 92 17.92 -9.27 23.27
C GLN A 92 17.97 -9.23 24.81
N LEU A 93 16.83 -9.47 25.46
CA LEU A 93 16.69 -9.56 26.92
C LEU A 93 16.12 -10.92 27.34
N ASP A 94 16.57 -11.42 28.50
CA ASP A 94 15.96 -12.58 29.18
C ASP A 94 14.69 -12.23 29.98
N ASP A 95 14.14 -13.22 30.68
CA ASP A 95 12.99 -13.12 31.58
C ASP A 95 13.18 -12.11 32.73
N LYS A 96 14.43 -11.78 33.08
CA LYS A 96 14.81 -10.85 34.14
C LYS A 96 15.24 -9.48 33.57
N GLY A 97 15.05 -9.25 32.28
CA GLY A 97 15.46 -8.02 31.60
C GLY A 97 16.97 -7.86 31.44
N ARG A 98 17.76 -8.94 31.61
CA ARG A 98 19.22 -8.89 31.47
C ARG A 98 19.60 -9.05 29.99
N PRO A 99 20.58 -8.28 29.47
CA PRO A 99 21.01 -8.40 28.09
C PRO A 99 21.63 -9.77 27.78
N LEU A 100 21.24 -10.35 26.65
CA LEU A 100 21.74 -11.64 26.15
C LEU A 100 22.73 -11.52 24.99
N SER A 101 22.77 -10.36 24.32
CA SER A 101 23.64 -10.11 23.17
C SER A 101 24.19 -8.69 23.19
N THR A 102 25.29 -8.46 22.46
CA THR A 102 25.65 -7.14 21.96
C THR A 102 24.44 -6.54 21.21
N PRO A 103 24.13 -5.25 21.37
CA PRO A 103 23.12 -4.60 20.55
C PRO A 103 23.51 -4.53 19.07
N ILE A 104 22.52 -4.54 18.20
CA ILE A 104 22.64 -4.04 16.82
C ILE A 104 22.20 -2.59 16.82
N THR A 105 23.00 -1.72 16.22
CA THR A 105 22.62 -0.34 15.92
C THR A 105 22.32 -0.24 14.43
N LEU A 106 21.21 0.41 14.11
CA LEU A 106 20.75 0.68 12.77
C LEU A 106 20.67 2.19 12.53
N ASP A 107 21.19 2.63 11.40
CA ASP A 107 21.13 4.01 10.94
C ASP A 107 19.79 4.27 10.24
N THR A 108 19.10 5.33 10.63
CA THR A 108 17.81 5.72 10.06
C THR A 108 17.92 6.89 9.08
N GLY A 109 19.09 7.53 9.00
CA GLY A 109 19.35 8.72 8.18
C GLY A 109 18.54 9.95 8.58
N SER A 110 18.73 11.05 7.85
CA SER A 110 17.97 12.30 7.93
C SER A 110 16.92 12.41 6.83
N GLU A 111 16.03 13.41 6.93
CA GLU A 111 15.07 13.71 5.86
C GLU A 111 15.71 14.47 4.68
N GLU A 112 16.84 15.16 4.91
CA GLU A 112 17.51 15.98 3.90
C GLU A 112 18.25 15.18 2.84
N LYS A 113 18.67 13.94 3.13
CA LYS A 113 19.38 13.09 2.16
C LYS A 113 19.35 11.62 2.56
N ARG A 114 19.23 10.73 1.56
CA ARG A 114 19.56 9.32 1.72
C ARG A 114 21.03 9.08 1.40
N THR A 115 21.75 8.37 2.26
CA THR A 115 23.13 7.95 2.03
C THR A 115 23.21 6.42 1.88
N GLY A 116 24.41 5.90 1.57
CA GLY A 116 24.69 4.46 1.61
C GLY A 116 24.98 3.90 3.01
N ALA A 117 24.94 4.74 4.05
CA ALA A 117 25.04 4.29 5.45
C ALA A 117 23.67 4.00 6.07
N ASP A 118 22.61 4.66 5.58
CA ASP A 118 21.21 4.44 5.97
C ASP A 118 20.86 2.95 5.86
N ASP A 119 20.37 2.35 6.95
CA ASP A 119 19.93 0.95 6.89
C ASP A 119 18.56 0.79 6.26
N PHE A 120 17.76 1.85 6.09
CA PHE A 120 16.38 1.76 5.60
C PHE A 120 16.13 2.60 4.35
N PHE A 121 15.65 1.95 3.28
CA PHE A 121 15.26 2.64 2.06
C PHE A 121 14.12 3.64 2.30
N THR A 122 13.09 3.20 3.03
CA THR A 122 11.97 4.07 3.43
C THR A 122 12.17 4.56 4.85
N ARG A 123 12.23 5.88 4.99
CA ARG A 123 12.19 6.63 6.23
C ARG A 123 11.04 7.62 6.13
N ARG A 124 10.09 7.58 7.07
CA ARG A 124 8.95 8.52 7.09
C ARG A 124 8.53 8.84 8.52
N TYR A 125 8.94 10.00 9.01
CA TYR A 125 8.56 10.50 10.34
C TYR A 125 7.55 11.64 10.16
N ARG A 126 6.41 11.58 10.86
CA ARG A 126 5.33 12.57 10.75
C ARG A 126 4.38 12.54 11.95
N ALA A 127 3.50 13.52 12.02
CA ALA A 127 2.28 13.46 12.82
C ALA A 127 1.03 13.59 11.94
N ILE A 128 -0.11 13.15 12.46
CA ILE A 128 -1.41 13.12 11.78
C ILE A 128 -2.46 13.61 12.75
N GLN A 129 -3.31 14.55 12.33
CA GLN A 129 -4.57 14.82 13.02
C GLN A 129 -5.69 14.10 12.27
N TRP A 130 -6.51 13.37 13.03
CA TRP A 130 -7.80 12.86 12.62
C TRP A 130 -8.87 13.73 13.24
N THR A 131 -9.68 14.38 12.40
CA THR A 131 -10.96 14.94 12.81
C THR A 131 -12.02 13.93 12.40
N ASN A 132 -12.66 13.29 13.37
CA ASN A 132 -13.80 12.41 13.12
C ASN A 132 -15.06 13.29 13.11
N ASP A 133 -16.25 12.68 13.19
CA ASP A 133 -17.55 13.37 13.32
C ASP A 133 -17.78 14.56 12.36
N CYS A 134 -17.15 14.54 11.19
CA CYS A 134 -17.31 15.57 10.15
C CYS A 134 -18.69 15.41 9.47
N VAL A 135 -19.36 16.52 9.19
CA VAL A 135 -20.73 16.53 8.66
C VAL A 135 -20.81 16.21 7.16
N SER A 136 -19.70 16.36 6.42
CA SER A 136 -19.60 16.00 5.00
C SER A 136 -18.13 15.65 4.64
N PRO A 137 -17.87 15.06 3.46
CA PRO A 137 -16.52 14.84 2.95
C PRO A 137 -15.77 16.12 2.53
N GLU A 138 -16.30 17.30 2.89
CA GLU A 138 -15.69 18.62 2.68
C GLU A 138 -15.71 19.50 3.94
N SER A 139 -16.45 19.11 5.00
CA SER A 139 -16.70 19.95 6.17
C SER A 139 -16.70 19.18 7.49
N CYS A 140 -15.87 19.64 8.43
CA CYS A 140 -15.86 19.21 9.83
C CYS A 140 -16.43 20.30 10.77
N ALA A 141 -17.33 21.15 10.26
CA ALA A 141 -18.00 22.15 11.08
C ALA A 141 -18.79 21.46 12.22
N GLY A 142 -18.48 21.82 13.47
CA GLY A 142 -19.10 21.21 14.65
C GLY A 142 -18.47 19.90 15.14
N ALA A 143 -17.41 19.40 14.49
CA ALA A 143 -16.71 18.18 14.93
C ALA A 143 -16.08 18.36 16.32
N THR A 144 -16.17 17.31 17.15
CA THR A 144 -15.75 17.30 18.56
C THR A 144 -14.78 16.17 18.90
N LYS A 145 -14.59 15.18 18.02
CA LYS A 145 -13.79 13.98 18.26
C LYS A 145 -12.49 14.04 17.46
N TYR A 146 -11.44 14.53 18.10
CA TYR A 146 -10.11 14.62 17.49
C TYR A 146 -9.20 13.51 18.03
N SER A 147 -8.32 12.99 17.19
CA SER A 147 -7.18 12.22 17.66
C SER A 147 -5.91 12.60 16.91
N GLU A 148 -4.82 12.67 17.65
CA GLU A 148 -3.51 13.02 17.12
C GLU A 148 -2.62 11.78 17.14
N GLU A 149 -1.89 11.51 16.08
CA GLU A 149 -1.03 10.33 15.94
C GLU A 149 0.39 10.74 15.51
N ALA A 150 1.38 10.46 16.36
CA ALA A 150 2.79 10.55 16.00
C ALA A 150 3.30 9.20 15.49
N LEU A 151 4.07 9.20 14.38
CA LEU A 151 4.41 7.98 13.66
C LEU A 151 5.83 7.99 13.09
N VAL A 152 6.59 6.97 13.47
CA VAL A 152 7.92 6.59 12.96
C VAL A 152 7.75 5.32 12.13
N GLU A 153 7.99 5.39 10.83
CA GLU A 153 8.08 4.23 9.95
C GLU A 153 9.46 4.11 9.30
N LEU A 154 10.05 2.93 9.43
CA LEU A 154 11.27 2.51 8.73
C LEU A 154 11.01 1.19 8.00
N ARG A 155 11.37 1.07 6.72
CA ARG A 155 11.15 -0.14 5.89
C ARG A 155 12.27 -0.41 4.90
N TYR A 156 12.42 -1.70 4.60
CA TYR A 156 13.32 -2.29 3.61
C TYR A 156 14.76 -2.05 4.03
N ASN A 157 15.29 -3.04 4.75
CA ASN A 157 16.62 -2.96 5.31
C ASN A 157 17.66 -3.27 4.21
N GLU A 158 18.45 -2.28 3.82
CA GLU A 158 19.44 -2.40 2.73
C GLU A 158 20.71 -3.17 3.15
N HIS A 159 20.88 -3.44 4.46
CA HIS A 159 22.01 -4.16 5.05
C HIS A 159 21.54 -5.40 5.86
N PRO A 160 20.89 -6.40 5.25
CA PRO A 160 20.41 -7.61 5.95
C PRO A 160 21.54 -8.48 6.51
N ASN A 161 22.81 -8.17 6.20
CA ASN A 161 23.99 -8.71 6.87
C ASN A 161 24.13 -8.20 8.33
N ARG A 162 23.49 -7.09 8.71
CA ARG A 162 23.35 -6.62 10.11
C ARG A 162 22.24 -7.42 10.83
N ASN A 163 22.60 -8.65 11.20
CA ASN A 163 21.67 -9.67 11.70
C ASN A 163 22.11 -10.27 13.04
N PHE A 164 21.20 -11.01 13.68
CA PHE A 164 21.40 -11.71 14.94
C PHE A 164 20.76 -13.09 14.91
N VAL A 165 21.27 -14.01 15.74
CA VAL A 165 20.61 -15.26 16.07
C VAL A 165 19.86 -15.05 17.39
N ILE A 166 18.62 -15.55 17.48
CA ILE A 166 17.84 -15.42 18.72
C ILE A 166 18.33 -16.43 19.75
N ASP A 167 18.78 -15.92 20.90
CA ASP A 167 19.14 -16.77 22.05
C ASP A 167 17.88 -17.45 22.60
N SER A 168 17.95 -18.76 22.88
CA SER A 168 16.85 -19.54 23.45
C SER A 168 16.22 -18.96 24.74
N ARG A 169 16.96 -18.12 25.47
CA ARG A 169 16.54 -17.43 26.70
C ARG A 169 15.83 -16.10 26.43
N THR A 170 15.87 -15.57 25.21
CA THR A 170 15.24 -14.29 24.87
C THR A 170 13.74 -14.32 25.12
N ARG A 171 13.25 -13.35 25.88
CA ARG A 171 11.83 -13.11 26.18
C ARG A 171 11.37 -11.71 25.78
N ALA A 172 12.29 -10.80 25.49
CA ALA A 172 11.98 -9.52 24.89
C ALA A 172 13.12 -8.99 24.02
N PHE A 173 12.80 -8.08 23.11
CA PHE A 173 13.77 -7.12 22.58
C PHE A 173 13.64 -5.79 23.31
N GLU A 174 14.76 -5.16 23.65
CA GLU A 174 14.80 -3.73 24.00
C GLU A 174 15.17 -2.93 22.76
N LEU A 175 14.33 -1.97 22.40
CA LEU A 175 14.58 -0.96 21.37
C LEU A 175 14.85 0.39 22.06
N LYS A 176 15.92 1.07 21.63
CA LYS A 176 16.21 2.47 21.94
C LYS A 176 16.25 3.27 20.63
N TRP A 177 15.84 4.53 20.68
CA TRP A 177 15.83 5.43 19.53
C TRP A 177 16.53 6.73 19.92
N SER A 178 17.39 7.26 19.04
CA SER A 178 18.22 8.45 19.31
C SER A 178 17.41 9.68 19.71
N GLU A 179 16.23 9.89 19.13
CA GLU A 179 15.42 11.07 19.42
C GLU A 179 14.69 11.00 20.77
N ASN A 180 14.51 9.78 21.32
CA ASN A 180 14.00 9.59 22.68
C ASN A 180 14.96 8.73 23.52
N PRO A 181 16.16 9.25 23.85
CA PRO A 181 17.19 8.47 24.53
C PRO A 181 16.81 8.12 25.97
N SER A 182 15.81 8.83 26.53
CA SER A 182 15.25 8.58 27.87
C SER A 182 14.33 7.35 27.91
N LYS A 183 13.73 6.96 26.78
CA LYS A 183 12.78 5.86 26.70
C LYS A 183 13.46 4.58 26.23
N LYS A 184 13.10 3.47 26.87
CA LYS A 184 13.42 2.11 26.43
C LYS A 184 12.11 1.43 26.10
N TYR A 185 12.03 0.85 24.91
CA TYR A 185 10.85 0.18 24.39
C TYR A 185 11.06 -1.33 24.52
N THR A 186 10.25 -2.00 25.34
CA THR A 186 10.34 -3.46 25.52
C THR A 186 9.29 -4.15 24.66
N ILE A 187 9.73 -5.03 23.76
CA ILE A 187 8.91 -5.80 22.83
C ILE A 187 8.91 -7.26 23.30
N PRO A 188 7.78 -7.82 23.79
CA PRO A 188 7.72 -9.23 24.17
C PRO A 188 8.03 -10.16 22.98
N VAL A 189 8.78 -11.23 23.22
CA VAL A 189 9.20 -12.21 22.21
C VAL A 189 8.76 -13.61 22.63
N GLU A 190 7.94 -14.24 21.79
CA GLU A 190 7.55 -15.65 21.92
C GLU A 190 8.37 -16.50 20.95
N GLN A 191 9.13 -17.47 21.47
CA GLN A 191 9.92 -18.38 20.64
C GLN A 191 9.18 -19.69 20.40
N VAL A 192 8.77 -19.92 19.16
CA VAL A 192 8.06 -21.12 18.72
C VAL A 192 9.07 -22.18 18.29
N GLU A 193 9.06 -23.34 18.96
CA GLU A 193 10.07 -24.39 18.73
C GLU A 193 9.82 -25.19 17.46
N ARG A 194 8.56 -25.57 17.21
CA ARG A 194 8.14 -26.42 16.09
C ARG A 194 6.92 -25.79 15.41
N PRO A 195 7.10 -24.66 14.71
CA PRO A 195 5.99 -24.03 14.02
C PRO A 195 5.51 -24.91 12.86
N GLU A 196 4.20 -24.89 12.62
CA GLU A 196 3.54 -25.78 11.66
C GLU A 196 3.93 -25.51 10.19
N TRP A 197 4.28 -24.27 9.88
CA TRP A 197 4.75 -23.84 8.56
C TRP A 197 6.15 -23.25 8.66
N ASP A 198 6.82 -23.14 7.53
CA ASP A 198 8.09 -22.43 7.39
C ASP A 198 7.87 -20.94 7.11
N TYR A 199 8.97 -20.18 7.13
CA TYR A 199 9.03 -18.80 6.62
C TYR A 199 8.89 -18.74 5.10
N GLY A 200 8.78 -17.53 4.55
CA GLY A 200 8.59 -17.32 3.12
C GLY A 200 7.12 -17.45 2.70
N PHE A 201 6.82 -16.98 1.49
CA PHE A 201 5.47 -16.95 0.96
C PHE A 201 5.51 -17.04 -0.56
N SER A 202 4.69 -17.92 -1.13
CA SER A 202 4.55 -18.04 -2.58
C SER A 202 3.08 -18.25 -2.98
N ILE A 203 2.79 -17.85 -4.22
CA ILE A 203 1.46 -17.86 -4.81
C ILE A 203 1.52 -18.66 -6.11
N ASP A 204 0.75 -19.74 -6.17
CA ASP A 204 0.46 -20.45 -7.41
C ASP A 204 -0.91 -20.04 -7.94
N VAL A 205 -0.99 -19.85 -9.26
CA VAL A 205 -2.24 -19.63 -9.99
C VAL A 205 -2.31 -20.63 -11.14
N LYS A 206 -3.43 -21.35 -11.25
CA LYS A 206 -3.66 -22.35 -12.31
C LYS A 206 -4.98 -22.07 -13.03
N PRO A 207 -5.01 -21.89 -14.35
CA PRO A 207 -6.26 -21.95 -15.11
C PRO A 207 -6.84 -23.36 -15.06
N LEU A 208 -8.13 -23.46 -14.74
CA LEU A 208 -8.92 -24.69 -14.70
C LEU A 208 -9.77 -24.88 -15.96
N THR A 209 -10.28 -23.79 -16.55
CA THR A 209 -10.81 -23.84 -17.92
C THR A 209 -9.63 -24.02 -18.87
N PRO A 210 -9.58 -25.07 -19.72
CA PRO A 210 -8.54 -25.18 -20.74
C PRO A 210 -8.80 -24.20 -21.90
N PRO A 211 -7.76 -23.70 -22.59
CA PRO A 211 -7.94 -22.99 -23.85
C PRO A 211 -8.47 -23.95 -24.94
N ARG A 212 -8.85 -23.38 -26.08
CA ARG A 212 -9.25 -24.16 -27.27
C ARG A 212 -8.06 -24.96 -27.81
N ALA A 213 -8.32 -25.91 -28.72
CA ALA A 213 -7.29 -26.79 -29.29
C ALA A 213 -6.11 -26.06 -29.99
N ASN A 214 -6.29 -24.79 -30.38
CA ASN A 214 -5.21 -23.96 -30.93
C ASN A 214 -4.31 -23.30 -29.87
N GLY A 215 -4.61 -23.44 -28.57
CA GLY A 215 -3.86 -22.85 -27.46
C GLY A 215 -4.39 -21.49 -26.97
N ALA A 216 -5.49 -20.96 -27.54
CA ALA A 216 -6.07 -19.68 -27.15
C ALA A 216 -7.51 -19.80 -26.64
N TYR A 217 -7.92 -18.88 -25.76
CA TYR A 217 -9.32 -18.64 -25.40
C TYR A 217 -9.99 -17.75 -26.46
N ALA A 218 -11.31 -17.66 -26.42
CA ALA A 218 -12.11 -16.75 -27.24
C ALA A 218 -12.40 -15.43 -26.53
N PRO A 219 -12.69 -14.36 -27.28
CA PRO A 219 -13.62 -13.33 -26.83
C PRO A 219 -14.93 -13.98 -26.36
N GLY A 220 -15.42 -13.58 -25.18
CA GLY A 220 -16.61 -14.14 -24.54
C GLY A 220 -16.39 -15.36 -23.63
N ASP A 221 -15.22 -16.02 -23.66
CA ASP A 221 -14.95 -17.19 -22.82
C ASP A 221 -14.88 -16.83 -21.31
N SER A 222 -15.41 -17.72 -20.48
CA SER A 222 -15.31 -17.66 -19.01
C SER A 222 -14.19 -18.56 -18.51
N ILE A 223 -13.15 -17.97 -17.94
CA ILE A 223 -11.92 -18.66 -17.53
C ILE A 223 -11.90 -18.80 -16.02
N LYS A 224 -12.05 -20.03 -15.52
CA LYS A 224 -11.93 -20.36 -14.11
C LYS A 224 -10.46 -20.55 -13.74
N PHE A 225 -10.05 -20.02 -12.60
CA PHE A 225 -8.71 -20.15 -12.03
C PHE A 225 -8.75 -20.76 -10.63
N GLN A 226 -7.63 -21.31 -10.18
CA GLN A 226 -7.39 -21.76 -8.82
C GLN A 226 -6.15 -21.08 -8.23
N LEU A 227 -6.27 -20.62 -6.99
CA LEU A 227 -5.22 -20.10 -6.13
C LEU A 227 -4.67 -21.22 -5.26
N THR A 228 -3.36 -21.22 -5.01
CA THR A 228 -2.77 -22.01 -3.93
C THR A 228 -1.66 -21.21 -3.27
N LEU A 229 -1.84 -20.94 -1.97
CA LEU A 229 -0.90 -20.22 -1.13
C LEU A 229 0.03 -21.19 -0.41
N ARG A 230 1.34 -20.91 -0.39
CA ARG A 230 2.36 -21.78 0.23
C ARG A 230 3.37 -21.01 1.06
N ASP A 231 4.02 -21.71 2.00
CA ASP A 231 5.25 -21.24 2.64
C ASP A 231 6.48 -21.41 1.71
N GLY A 232 7.66 -21.02 2.20
CA GLY A 232 8.93 -21.13 1.48
C GLY A 232 9.43 -22.56 1.23
N ASN A 233 8.89 -23.55 1.92
CA ASN A 233 9.14 -24.97 1.66
C ASN A 233 8.06 -25.61 0.77
N GLY A 234 7.09 -24.82 0.29
CA GLY A 234 6.03 -25.27 -0.62
C GLY A 234 4.84 -25.93 0.08
N LYS A 235 4.80 -25.99 1.42
CA LYS A 235 3.64 -26.52 2.16
C LYS A 235 2.47 -25.55 1.99
N ARG A 236 1.29 -26.09 1.68
CA ARG A 236 0.05 -25.33 1.47
C ARG A 236 -0.43 -24.69 2.78
N LEU A 237 -0.90 -23.44 2.70
CA LEU A 237 -1.35 -22.63 3.85
C LEU A 237 -2.85 -22.76 4.18
N HIS A 238 -3.61 -23.51 3.38
CA HIS A 238 -5.07 -23.64 3.46
C HIS A 238 -5.53 -24.98 2.86
N ALA A 239 -6.77 -25.40 3.13
CA ALA A 239 -7.32 -26.62 2.54
C ALA A 239 -7.51 -26.50 1.01
N PRO A 240 -7.59 -27.62 0.25
CA PRO A 240 -8.09 -27.63 -1.12
C PRO A 240 -9.56 -27.16 -1.21
N GLY A 241 -9.88 -26.28 -2.16
CA GLY A 241 -11.25 -25.81 -2.41
C GLY A 241 -11.65 -24.56 -1.61
N SER A 242 -11.00 -24.29 -0.49
CA SER A 242 -11.32 -23.17 0.39
C SER A 242 -10.09 -22.38 0.85
N LEU A 243 -10.32 -21.11 1.15
CA LEU A 243 -9.46 -20.25 1.97
C LEU A 243 -10.18 -19.98 3.29
N PRO A 244 -9.47 -19.56 4.35
CA PRO A 244 -10.13 -19.16 5.59
C PRO A 244 -11.09 -17.99 5.37
N THR A 245 -12.15 -17.92 6.16
CA THR A 245 -13.09 -16.79 6.19
C THR A 245 -12.41 -15.49 6.63
N TYR A 246 -13.08 -14.35 6.45
CA TYR A 246 -12.53 -13.07 6.91
C TYR A 246 -12.43 -13.03 8.43
N ASN A 247 -13.41 -13.60 9.14
CA ASN A 247 -13.36 -13.73 10.60
C ASN A 247 -12.15 -14.54 11.08
N GLU A 248 -11.87 -15.70 10.46
CA GLU A 248 -10.70 -16.53 10.80
C GLU A 248 -9.36 -15.78 10.58
N VAL A 249 -9.28 -14.96 9.53
CA VAL A 249 -8.07 -14.17 9.19
C VAL A 249 -7.88 -12.95 10.10
N VAL A 250 -8.97 -12.28 10.50
CA VAL A 250 -8.91 -10.97 11.16
C VAL A 250 -9.09 -11.06 12.68
N PHE A 251 -9.93 -11.97 13.17
CA PHE A 251 -10.30 -12.07 14.58
C PHE A 251 -9.85 -13.37 15.26
N GLU A 252 -9.84 -14.52 14.57
CA GLU A 252 -9.63 -15.84 15.20
C GLU A 252 -8.18 -16.37 15.10
N GLY A 253 -7.21 -15.45 15.10
CA GLY A 253 -5.79 -15.77 15.34
C GLY A 253 -4.96 -16.20 14.12
N ASN A 254 -5.57 -16.68 13.03
CA ASN A 254 -4.95 -16.80 11.71
C ASN A 254 -3.58 -17.53 11.71
N PRO A 255 -3.55 -18.84 12.03
CA PRO A 255 -2.32 -19.55 12.34
C PRO A 255 -1.33 -19.66 11.16
N ALA A 256 -1.82 -19.69 9.92
CA ALA A 256 -0.98 -19.76 8.72
C ALA A 256 -0.42 -18.40 8.27
N GLY A 257 -0.99 -17.29 8.76
CA GLY A 257 -0.55 -15.91 8.47
C GLY A 257 -1.10 -15.28 7.19
N ILE A 258 -2.08 -15.89 6.51
CA ILE A 258 -2.72 -15.37 5.29
C ILE A 258 -3.38 -14.02 5.61
N GLN A 259 -3.20 -12.97 4.81
CA GLN A 259 -3.86 -11.67 5.08
C GLN A 259 -4.90 -11.28 4.03
N TYR A 260 -5.97 -10.62 4.51
CA TYR A 260 -6.99 -9.93 3.73
C TYR A 260 -7.03 -8.44 4.10
N TYR A 261 -7.77 -7.64 3.32
CA TYR A 261 -7.90 -6.20 3.49
C TYR A 261 -8.26 -5.80 4.94
N ARG A 262 -7.41 -5.02 5.63
CA ARG A 262 -7.64 -4.62 7.04
C ARG A 262 -7.91 -3.13 7.26
N ALA A 263 -7.97 -2.31 6.21
CA ALA A 263 -8.01 -0.85 6.38
C ALA A 263 -9.32 -0.32 7.00
N PHE A 264 -10.38 -1.14 7.10
CA PHE A 264 -11.57 -0.84 7.91
C PHE A 264 -11.25 -0.60 9.40
N PHE A 265 -10.22 -1.27 9.95
CA PHE A 265 -9.82 -1.17 11.37
C PHE A 265 -8.48 -0.46 11.57
N ASP A 266 -7.64 -0.43 10.54
CA ASP A 266 -6.34 0.24 10.57
C ASP A 266 -6.18 1.15 9.32
N PRO A 267 -6.89 2.30 9.27
CA PRO A 267 -7.00 3.13 8.07
C PRO A 267 -5.64 3.55 7.53
N THR A 268 -5.40 3.30 6.24
CA THR A 268 -4.11 3.66 5.62
C THR A 268 -4.19 4.98 4.86
N ALA A 269 -3.02 5.55 4.58
CA ALA A 269 -2.89 6.71 3.70
C ALA A 269 -1.67 6.50 2.80
N THR A 270 -1.83 6.70 1.49
CA THR A 270 -0.74 6.65 0.52
C THR A 270 0.34 7.66 0.92
N TYR A 271 1.60 7.21 0.92
CA TYR A 271 2.73 7.83 1.62
C TYR A 271 2.57 7.94 3.16
N TYR A 272 1.49 8.55 3.63
CA TYR A 272 1.35 9.10 4.98
C TYR A 272 0.95 8.15 6.12
N ARG A 273 0.45 6.93 5.89
CA ARG A 273 0.18 5.98 6.98
C ARG A 273 0.13 4.53 6.54
N ARG A 274 1.09 3.76 7.03
CA ARG A 274 1.15 2.30 7.13
C ARG A 274 0.55 1.51 5.96
N LYS A 275 0.66 1.99 4.72
CA LYS A 275 -0.04 1.41 3.55
C LYS A 275 0.22 -0.09 3.35
N HIS A 276 1.43 -0.56 3.67
CA HIS A 276 1.78 -2.00 3.72
C HIS A 276 0.84 -2.86 4.61
N ARG A 277 0.23 -2.31 5.67
CA ARG A 277 -0.74 -3.00 6.58
C ARG A 277 -2.14 -3.15 6.01
N GLU A 278 -2.45 -2.52 4.88
CA GLU A 278 -3.69 -2.74 4.14
C GLU A 278 -3.88 -4.21 3.76
N ARG A 279 -2.78 -4.88 3.36
CA ARG A 279 -2.64 -6.35 3.25
C ARG A 279 -3.74 -7.05 2.43
N MET A 280 -3.92 -6.62 1.18
CA MET A 280 -4.92 -7.21 0.29
C MET A 280 -4.47 -8.55 -0.32
N LEU A 281 -5.42 -9.47 -0.49
CA LEU A 281 -5.35 -10.58 -1.45
C LEU A 281 -6.31 -10.26 -2.59
N MET A 282 -5.81 -10.21 -3.82
CA MET A 282 -6.59 -9.78 -5.00
C MET A 282 -6.15 -10.53 -6.25
N ALA A 283 -7.08 -10.73 -7.18
CA ALA A 283 -6.82 -11.21 -8.53
C ALA A 283 -7.20 -10.13 -9.57
N GLU A 284 -6.52 -10.10 -10.70
CA GLU A 284 -6.80 -9.23 -11.85
C GLU A 284 -6.59 -10.00 -13.16
N LEU A 285 -7.36 -9.68 -14.19
CA LEU A 285 -7.14 -10.01 -15.60
C LEU A 285 -7.09 -8.69 -16.37
N ILE A 286 -6.01 -8.43 -17.11
CA ILE A 286 -5.83 -7.20 -17.90
C ILE A 286 -5.28 -7.51 -19.29
N GLY A 287 -5.72 -6.76 -20.30
CA GLY A 287 -5.13 -6.82 -21.63
C GLY A 287 -5.97 -6.25 -22.79
N PRO A 288 -5.52 -6.49 -24.03
CA PRO A 288 -4.29 -7.23 -24.36
C PRO A 288 -3.04 -6.36 -24.13
N VAL A 289 -1.87 -6.99 -23.94
CA VAL A 289 -0.62 -6.28 -23.53
C VAL A 289 -0.09 -5.29 -24.56
N GLN A 290 -0.45 -5.42 -25.84
CA GLN A 290 -0.10 -4.45 -26.87
C GLN A 290 -1.02 -3.21 -26.90
N SER A 291 -1.98 -3.09 -25.96
CA SER A 291 -2.79 -1.87 -25.85
C SER A 291 -1.92 -0.66 -25.48
N PRO A 292 -2.04 0.48 -26.20
CA PRO A 292 -1.31 1.70 -25.87
C PRO A 292 -1.73 2.31 -24.51
N ASN A 293 -2.85 1.89 -23.93
CA ASN A 293 -3.34 2.36 -22.63
C ASN A 293 -3.13 1.37 -21.48
N LEU A 294 -2.38 0.27 -21.69
CA LEU A 294 -2.17 -0.79 -20.68
C LEU A 294 -1.76 -0.28 -19.29
N SER A 295 -1.03 0.83 -19.22
CA SER A 295 -0.49 1.41 -18.00
C SER A 295 -1.46 2.32 -17.22
N VAL A 296 -2.62 2.70 -17.78
CA VAL A 296 -3.53 3.68 -17.15
C VAL A 296 -5.01 3.38 -17.42
N ILE A 297 -5.73 3.00 -16.37
CA ILE A 297 -7.20 2.99 -16.32
C ILE A 297 -7.66 4.21 -15.51
N ARG A 298 -8.71 4.88 -15.98
CA ARG A 298 -9.15 6.20 -15.52
C ARG A 298 -10.63 6.24 -15.14
N SER A 299 -11.39 5.23 -15.54
CA SER A 299 -12.74 4.95 -15.05
C SER A 299 -12.78 4.82 -13.52
N PRO A 300 -13.49 5.69 -12.79
CA PRO A 300 -13.74 5.45 -11.38
C PRO A 300 -14.62 4.21 -11.19
N GLN A 301 -14.23 3.33 -10.27
CA GLN A 301 -15.04 2.19 -9.84
C GLN A 301 -15.81 2.58 -8.56
N GLU A 302 -17.13 2.56 -8.61
CA GLU A 302 -17.96 3.00 -7.47
C GLU A 302 -18.09 1.92 -6.39
N LEU A 303 -18.42 2.34 -5.16
CA LEU A 303 -18.54 1.43 -4.02
C LEU A 303 -19.63 0.35 -4.23
N SER A 304 -20.71 0.67 -4.94
CA SER A 304 -21.77 -0.29 -5.27
C SER A 304 -21.24 -1.50 -6.04
N ASP A 305 -20.26 -1.31 -6.94
CA ASP A 305 -19.67 -2.44 -7.68
C ASP A 305 -18.88 -3.41 -6.79
N PHE A 306 -18.46 -2.97 -5.59
CA PHE A 306 -17.87 -3.84 -4.58
C PHE A 306 -18.93 -4.52 -3.70
N LEU A 307 -20.12 -3.92 -3.54
CA LEU A 307 -21.22 -4.51 -2.76
C LEU A 307 -22.05 -5.51 -3.59
N ASP A 308 -22.18 -5.28 -4.89
CA ASP A 308 -23.11 -6.01 -5.76
C ASP A 308 -22.48 -7.14 -6.60
N LYS A 309 -21.15 -7.17 -6.73
CA LYS A 309 -20.45 -8.04 -7.71
C LYS A 309 -19.21 -8.71 -7.12
N ASP A 310 -19.05 -10.01 -7.34
CA ASP A 310 -17.80 -10.72 -6.99
C ASP A 310 -16.59 -10.24 -7.79
N VAL A 311 -16.81 -9.87 -9.05
CA VAL A 311 -15.81 -9.44 -10.03
C VAL A 311 -16.20 -8.07 -10.58
N GLN A 312 -15.28 -7.12 -10.52
CA GLN A 312 -15.44 -5.76 -11.04
C GLN A 312 -14.76 -5.63 -12.42
N THR A 313 -15.47 -5.12 -13.42
CA THR A 313 -14.85 -4.66 -14.69
C THR A 313 -14.43 -3.21 -14.53
N VAL A 314 -13.16 -2.98 -14.24
CA VAL A 314 -12.59 -1.66 -13.96
C VAL A 314 -12.12 -0.90 -15.21
N GLY A 315 -11.73 -1.62 -16.27
CA GLY A 315 -11.32 -1.02 -17.54
C GLY A 315 -12.11 -1.63 -18.69
N THR A 316 -12.60 -0.78 -19.60
CA THR A 316 -13.23 -1.22 -20.85
C THR A 316 -12.50 -0.68 -22.07
N ILE A 317 -12.59 -1.40 -23.19
CA ILE A 317 -11.89 -1.04 -24.44
C ILE A 317 -12.40 0.31 -24.97
N GLU A 318 -13.69 0.59 -24.80
CA GLU A 318 -14.37 1.78 -25.32
C GLU A 318 -13.99 3.05 -24.56
N LYS A 319 -13.74 2.93 -23.24
CA LYS A 319 -13.53 4.07 -22.35
C LYS A 319 -12.07 4.27 -21.94
N ASP A 320 -11.36 3.19 -21.66
CA ASP A 320 -9.97 3.20 -21.21
C ASP A 320 -8.99 2.72 -22.29
N GLY A 321 -9.46 2.11 -23.39
CA GLY A 321 -8.61 1.55 -24.45
C GLY A 321 -7.92 0.23 -24.07
N VAL A 322 -8.19 -0.28 -22.87
CA VAL A 322 -7.70 -1.56 -22.34
C VAL A 322 -8.83 -2.20 -21.55
N TYR A 323 -8.97 -3.52 -21.65
CA TYR A 323 -9.90 -4.25 -20.80
C TYR A 323 -9.21 -4.67 -19.51
N SER A 324 -9.90 -4.53 -18.37
CA SER A 324 -9.47 -5.17 -17.12
C SER A 324 -10.65 -5.54 -16.23
N GLN A 325 -10.57 -6.74 -15.65
CA GLN A 325 -11.35 -7.18 -14.50
C GLN A 325 -10.45 -7.37 -13.30
N PHE A 326 -10.97 -7.13 -12.10
CA PHE A 326 -10.32 -7.57 -10.87
C PHE A 326 -11.34 -8.13 -9.88
N MET A 327 -10.83 -8.75 -8.83
CA MET A 327 -11.59 -9.35 -7.74
C MET A 327 -10.79 -9.22 -6.44
N THR A 328 -11.45 -8.83 -5.35
CA THR A 328 -10.91 -9.03 -4.00
C THR A 328 -11.11 -10.48 -3.56
N ILE A 329 -10.22 -11.00 -2.72
CA ILE A 329 -10.38 -12.30 -2.07
C ILE A 329 -10.32 -12.05 -0.55
N PRO A 330 -11.42 -12.19 0.21
CA PRO A 330 -12.77 -12.62 -0.20
C PRO A 330 -13.43 -11.69 -1.22
N PRO A 331 -14.44 -12.18 -1.98
CA PRO A 331 -15.19 -11.37 -2.94
C PRO A 331 -15.71 -10.07 -2.33
N GLY A 332 -15.87 -9.04 -3.17
CA GLY A 332 -16.35 -7.72 -2.76
C GLY A 332 -17.57 -7.76 -1.82
N PRO A 333 -18.68 -8.46 -2.18
CA PRO A 333 -19.89 -8.50 -1.37
C PRO A 333 -19.67 -9.12 0.02
N ALA A 334 -18.83 -10.14 0.13
CA ALA A 334 -18.46 -10.73 1.42
C ALA A 334 -17.56 -9.79 2.25
N LEU A 335 -16.61 -9.12 1.60
CA LEU A 335 -15.62 -8.26 2.24
C LEU A 335 -16.17 -6.90 2.67
N PHE A 336 -16.79 -6.17 1.75
CA PHE A 336 -17.38 -4.84 1.96
C PHE A 336 -18.79 -4.94 2.55
N GLY A 337 -19.59 -5.93 2.16
CA GLY A 337 -20.90 -6.18 2.79
C GLY A 337 -20.73 -6.48 4.29
N GLY A 338 -19.75 -7.28 4.69
CA GLY A 338 -19.46 -7.47 6.12
C GLY A 338 -19.03 -6.20 6.89
N ALA A 339 -18.60 -5.15 6.18
CA ALA A 339 -18.22 -3.87 6.78
C ALA A 339 -19.36 -2.83 6.80
N PHE A 340 -20.28 -2.87 5.84
CA PHE A 340 -21.26 -1.80 5.57
C PHE A 340 -22.72 -2.28 5.42
N ASP A 341 -22.97 -3.58 5.23
CA ASP A 341 -24.31 -4.18 5.15
C ASP A 341 -24.54 -5.13 6.35
N PRO A 342 -25.34 -4.72 7.35
CA PRO A 342 -25.63 -5.55 8.52
C PRO A 342 -26.53 -6.76 8.22
N THR A 343 -27.03 -6.91 6.99
CA THR A 343 -27.92 -8.01 6.56
C THR A 343 -27.20 -9.12 5.78
N HIS A 344 -25.96 -8.88 5.33
CA HIS A 344 -25.18 -9.87 4.58
C HIS A 344 -24.61 -10.96 5.50
N ALA A 345 -24.39 -12.17 4.99
CA ALA A 345 -23.62 -13.22 5.70
C ALA A 345 -22.16 -12.78 5.99
N GLY A 346 -21.71 -11.74 5.30
CA GLY A 346 -20.55 -10.93 5.65
C GLY A 346 -19.26 -11.72 5.82
N TRP A 347 -18.53 -11.39 6.88
CA TRP A 347 -17.18 -11.89 7.15
C TRP A 347 -17.09 -13.37 7.57
N ALA A 348 -18.23 -14.01 7.83
CA ALA A 348 -18.33 -15.46 8.07
C ALA A 348 -18.56 -16.28 6.79
N ALA A 349 -18.76 -15.64 5.63
CA ALA A 349 -19.00 -16.33 4.37
C ALA A 349 -17.79 -17.20 3.95
N PRO A 350 -18.01 -18.45 3.49
CA PRO A 350 -16.95 -19.30 2.96
C PRO A 350 -16.22 -18.65 1.77
N VAL A 351 -14.89 -18.77 1.75
CA VAL A 351 -14.05 -18.19 0.70
C VAL A 351 -13.52 -19.33 -0.18
N SER A 352 -13.81 -19.30 -1.49
CA SER A 352 -13.27 -20.32 -2.41
C SER A 352 -11.81 -20.04 -2.75
N ASP A 353 -11.02 -21.10 -2.97
CA ASP A 353 -9.71 -20.98 -3.64
C ASP A 353 -9.83 -20.84 -5.17
N THR A 354 -11.04 -20.73 -5.73
CA THR A 354 -11.29 -20.55 -7.16
C THR A 354 -12.15 -19.33 -7.47
N TRP A 355 -11.93 -18.74 -8.64
CA TRP A 355 -12.74 -17.64 -9.19
C TRP A 355 -12.81 -17.74 -10.72
N THR A 356 -13.64 -16.92 -11.36
CA THR A 356 -13.82 -16.91 -12.81
C THR A 356 -13.79 -15.48 -13.33
N PHE A 357 -13.01 -15.21 -14.37
CA PHE A 357 -13.09 -13.97 -15.14
C PHE A 357 -13.80 -14.22 -16.48
N LYS A 358 -14.57 -13.24 -16.99
CA LYS A 358 -15.21 -13.32 -18.32
C LYS A 358 -14.47 -12.38 -19.28
N VAL A 359 -13.78 -12.96 -20.26
CA VAL A 359 -13.22 -12.22 -21.40
C VAL A 359 -14.38 -11.56 -22.16
N PRO A 360 -14.34 -10.25 -22.49
CA PRO A 360 -15.47 -9.59 -23.13
C PRO A 360 -15.67 -10.11 -24.56
N ASP A 361 -16.89 -10.02 -25.06
CA ASP A 361 -17.27 -10.60 -26.37
C ASP A 361 -16.57 -9.85 -27.55
N ASN A 362 -16.09 -8.63 -27.31
CA ASN A 362 -15.31 -7.80 -28.24
C ASN A 362 -13.81 -7.72 -27.91
N ALA A 363 -13.28 -8.63 -27.08
CA ALA A 363 -11.86 -8.67 -26.72
C ALA A 363 -10.94 -8.69 -27.97
N PRO A 364 -10.03 -7.71 -28.14
CA PRO A 364 -9.04 -7.77 -29.21
C PRO A 364 -8.07 -8.93 -28.97
N SER A 365 -7.63 -9.58 -30.05
CA SER A 365 -6.73 -10.73 -29.98
C SER A 365 -5.35 -10.34 -29.44
N GLY A 366 -4.78 -11.19 -28.58
CA GLY A 366 -3.41 -11.06 -28.08
C GLY A 366 -3.18 -11.75 -26.74
N THR A 367 -2.04 -11.46 -26.13
CA THR A 367 -1.71 -11.86 -24.77
C THR A 367 -2.46 -11.00 -23.74
N TYR A 368 -3.07 -11.64 -22.77
CA TYR A 368 -3.64 -11.03 -21.56
C TYR A 368 -2.89 -11.57 -20.35
N LEU A 369 -2.90 -10.82 -19.26
CA LEU A 369 -2.18 -11.14 -18.03
C LEU A 369 -3.20 -11.38 -16.91
N THR A 370 -3.10 -12.51 -16.23
CA THR A 370 -3.78 -12.72 -14.95
C THR A 370 -2.75 -12.60 -13.83
N VAL A 371 -2.98 -11.69 -12.89
CA VAL A 371 -2.14 -11.51 -11.71
C VAL A 371 -2.91 -11.86 -10.44
N VAL A 372 -2.24 -12.47 -9.47
CA VAL A 372 -2.70 -12.50 -8.07
C VAL A 372 -1.62 -11.90 -7.20
N LYS A 373 -2.00 -11.00 -6.28
CA LYS A 373 -1.12 -10.42 -5.26
C LYS A 373 -1.65 -10.73 -3.87
N GLY A 374 -0.76 -10.94 -2.91
CA GLY A 374 -1.10 -11.20 -1.51
C GLY A 374 -0.01 -10.77 -0.53
N ARG A 375 -0.28 -10.91 0.77
CA ARG A 375 0.71 -10.69 1.83
C ARG A 375 0.56 -11.75 2.93
N ARG A 376 1.69 -12.19 3.50
CA ARG A 376 1.73 -13.15 4.61
C ARG A 376 2.44 -12.53 5.81
N VAL A 377 1.85 -12.71 6.99
CA VAL A 377 2.39 -12.27 8.27
C VAL A 377 2.58 -13.50 9.15
N TYR A 378 3.82 -13.96 9.31
CA TYR A 378 4.10 -15.22 9.99
C TYR A 378 5.38 -15.14 10.81
N LEU A 379 5.28 -15.42 12.12
CA LEU A 379 6.41 -15.46 13.06
C LEU A 379 7.43 -14.30 12.91
N GLY A 380 6.91 -13.07 12.84
CA GLY A 380 7.71 -11.84 12.76
C GLY A 380 8.10 -11.41 11.34
N GLU A 381 7.85 -12.25 10.34
CA GLU A 381 7.91 -11.90 8.93
C GLU A 381 6.60 -11.21 8.48
N ASP A 382 6.69 -10.18 7.63
CA ASP A 382 5.54 -9.53 6.96
C ASP A 382 5.94 -9.22 5.51
N ILE A 383 5.71 -10.19 4.61
CA ILE A 383 6.22 -10.19 3.22
C ILE A 383 5.09 -10.28 2.19
N PRO A 384 5.20 -9.54 1.07
CA PRO A 384 4.31 -9.69 -0.07
C PRO A 384 4.74 -10.86 -0.97
N ALA A 385 3.81 -11.32 -1.81
CA ALA A 385 4.10 -12.13 -2.98
C ALA A 385 3.10 -11.81 -4.10
N SER A 386 3.51 -11.96 -5.35
CA SER A 386 2.62 -11.90 -6.51
C SER A 386 2.94 -13.01 -7.51
N LYS A 387 1.94 -13.38 -8.32
CA LYS A 387 2.07 -14.33 -9.42
C LYS A 387 1.38 -13.78 -10.65
N VAL A 388 2.13 -13.60 -11.73
CA VAL A 388 1.58 -13.31 -13.07
C VAL A 388 1.58 -14.60 -13.89
N ILE A 389 0.52 -14.81 -14.67
CA ILE A 389 0.44 -15.81 -15.74
C ILE A 389 -0.03 -15.11 -17.02
N GLU A 390 0.50 -15.54 -18.16
CA GLU A 390 0.07 -15.06 -19.48
C GLU A 390 -0.96 -16.04 -20.06
N ILE A 391 -2.06 -15.52 -20.60
CA ILE A 391 -3.05 -16.27 -21.38
C ILE A 391 -3.18 -15.66 -22.77
N GLN A 392 -3.61 -16.45 -23.75
CA GLN A 392 -3.77 -16.01 -25.13
C GLN A 392 -5.26 -15.97 -25.49
N VAL A 393 -5.71 -14.87 -26.10
CA VAL A 393 -7.12 -14.64 -26.48
C VAL A 393 -7.21 -14.34 -27.96
N GLY A 394 -8.13 -15.00 -28.68
CA GLY A 394 -8.40 -14.85 -30.11
C GLY A 394 -7.29 -15.36 -31.05
N THR A 395 -6.04 -15.39 -30.57
CA THR A 395 -4.83 -15.77 -31.31
C THR A 395 -3.90 -16.54 -30.36
N PRO A 396 -3.21 -17.61 -30.78
CA PRO A 396 -2.16 -18.24 -29.96
C PRO A 396 -0.80 -17.52 -30.05
N GLN A 397 -0.64 -16.57 -30.97
CA GLN A 397 0.57 -15.78 -31.10
C GLN A 397 0.70 -14.80 -29.92
N LYS A 398 1.76 -14.97 -29.12
CA LYS A 398 2.12 -14.02 -28.06
C LYS A 398 2.33 -12.61 -28.65
N THR A 399 1.77 -11.61 -27.98
CA THR A 399 1.99 -10.19 -28.26
C THR A 399 2.85 -9.56 -27.16
N GLU A 400 3.50 -8.44 -27.47
CA GLU A 400 4.40 -7.72 -26.57
C GLU A 400 3.87 -6.32 -26.25
N ALA A 401 4.29 -5.78 -25.09
CA ALA A 401 3.89 -4.46 -24.63
C ALA A 401 4.92 -3.38 -25.00
N THR A 402 4.45 -2.25 -25.53
CA THR A 402 5.24 -1.01 -25.60
C THR A 402 4.94 -0.20 -24.34
N LEU A 403 5.91 -0.12 -23.41
CA LEU A 403 5.78 0.67 -22.19
C LEU A 403 6.47 2.01 -22.36
N HIS A 404 5.69 3.10 -22.31
CA HIS A 404 6.16 4.48 -22.46
C HIS A 404 6.81 5.08 -21.19
N THR A 405 7.00 4.26 -20.16
CA THR A 405 7.73 4.61 -18.92
C THR A 405 8.91 3.67 -18.69
N GLY A 406 9.96 4.17 -18.06
CA GLY A 406 11.19 3.46 -17.77
C GLY A 406 11.03 2.37 -16.70
N ASN A 407 12.06 1.54 -16.56
CA ASN A 407 12.14 0.63 -15.42
C ASN A 407 12.47 1.41 -14.13
N CYS A 408 12.12 0.83 -12.98
CA CYS A 408 12.38 1.46 -11.68
C CYS A 408 13.79 1.11 -11.13
N THR A 409 14.52 0.22 -11.79
CA THR A 409 15.71 -0.46 -11.25
C THR A 409 16.94 0.43 -11.07
N THR A 410 16.94 1.60 -11.70
CA THR A 410 17.93 2.67 -11.47
C THR A 410 17.96 3.12 -10.01
N CYS A 411 16.80 3.17 -9.35
CA CYS A 411 16.66 3.58 -7.94
C CYS A 411 16.18 2.46 -7.01
N HIS A 412 15.49 1.44 -7.54
CA HIS A 412 14.95 0.29 -6.81
C HIS A 412 15.69 -1.00 -7.16
N ASN A 413 16.74 -1.32 -6.43
CA ASN A 413 17.56 -2.51 -6.64
C ASN A 413 17.95 -3.14 -5.29
N GLY A 414 18.60 -4.31 -5.30
CA GLY A 414 18.98 -4.99 -4.05
C GLY A 414 17.77 -5.35 -3.17
N GLU A 415 17.75 -4.88 -1.93
CA GLU A 415 16.64 -5.11 -0.98
C GLU A 415 15.42 -4.20 -1.23
N SER A 416 15.62 -3.08 -1.92
CA SER A 416 14.58 -2.13 -2.31
C SER A 416 14.00 -2.36 -3.72
N SER A 417 14.39 -3.46 -4.37
CA SER A 417 13.84 -3.92 -5.66
C SER A 417 12.34 -4.18 -5.61
N ALA A 418 11.64 -3.92 -6.72
CA ALA A 418 10.19 -4.10 -6.81
C ALA A 418 9.77 -5.57 -6.64
N ALA A 419 10.67 -6.53 -6.88
CA ALA A 419 10.51 -7.95 -6.58
C ALA A 419 10.41 -8.27 -5.08
N LYS A 420 10.81 -7.35 -4.20
CA LYS A 420 10.79 -7.52 -2.74
C LYS A 420 9.84 -6.54 -2.03
N ILE A 421 9.76 -5.30 -2.53
CA ILE A 421 8.95 -4.24 -1.91
C ILE A 421 7.51 -4.24 -2.41
N ASN A 422 6.64 -3.48 -1.74
CA ASN A 422 5.24 -3.26 -2.10
C ASN A 422 4.41 -4.56 -2.23
N HIS A 423 4.33 -5.13 -3.43
CA HIS A 423 3.59 -6.35 -3.75
C HIS A 423 4.49 -7.50 -4.26
N ALA A 424 5.81 -7.35 -4.22
CA ALA A 424 6.77 -8.28 -4.84
C ALA A 424 6.44 -8.53 -6.32
N LEU A 425 6.40 -7.43 -7.09
CA LEU A 425 5.88 -7.39 -8.45
C LEU A 425 6.62 -6.33 -9.27
N GLU A 426 7.43 -6.77 -10.23
CA GLU A 426 8.19 -5.89 -11.13
C GLU A 426 7.51 -5.69 -12.50
N ASP A 427 6.52 -6.53 -12.82
CA ASP A 427 5.83 -6.47 -14.09
C ASP A 427 4.85 -5.29 -14.13
N ARG A 428 5.31 -4.19 -14.74
CA ARG A 428 4.55 -2.93 -14.84
C ARG A 428 3.30 -3.04 -15.73
N ARG A 429 3.16 -4.14 -16.49
CA ARG A 429 2.01 -4.42 -17.36
C ARG A 429 0.72 -4.74 -16.59
N VAL A 430 0.82 -5.09 -15.31
CA VAL A 430 -0.30 -5.52 -14.44
C VAL A 430 -0.59 -4.60 -13.26
N CYS A 431 -0.08 -3.36 -13.31
CA CYS A 431 -0.36 -2.40 -12.23
C CYS A 431 -1.76 -1.79 -12.36
N ALA A 432 -2.26 -1.60 -13.58
CA ALA A 432 -3.37 -0.68 -13.84
C ALA A 432 -4.73 -1.18 -13.32
N GLY A 433 -5.10 -2.46 -13.44
CA GLY A 433 -6.40 -2.95 -12.95
C GLY A 433 -6.52 -2.95 -11.43
N CYS A 434 -5.44 -3.22 -10.71
CA CYS A 434 -5.34 -3.04 -9.27
C CYS A 434 -5.23 -1.58 -8.81
N HIS A 435 -4.90 -0.66 -9.71
CA HIS A 435 -4.66 0.76 -9.42
C HIS A 435 -5.50 1.64 -10.35
N VAL A 436 -6.81 1.61 -10.11
CA VAL A 436 -7.83 2.48 -10.72
C VAL A 436 -8.38 3.45 -9.68
N PRO A 437 -9.04 4.56 -10.06
CA PRO A 437 -9.73 5.40 -9.08
C PRO A 437 -10.87 4.61 -8.44
N LEU A 438 -10.86 4.50 -7.10
CA LEU A 438 -11.95 3.85 -6.36
C LEU A 438 -12.83 4.94 -5.75
N GLY A 439 -14.15 4.81 -5.79
CA GLY A 439 -15.09 5.80 -5.24
C GLY A 439 -14.90 6.11 -3.75
N PHE A 440 -14.12 5.26 -3.05
CA PHE A 440 -13.66 5.39 -1.67
C PHE A 440 -12.15 5.65 -1.49
N GLU A 441 -11.34 5.48 -2.53
CA GLU A 441 -9.89 5.73 -2.55
C GLU A 441 -9.51 6.25 -3.96
N LEU A 442 -9.89 7.50 -4.26
CA LEU A 442 -9.66 8.09 -5.57
C LEU A 442 -8.16 8.26 -5.89
N GLU A 443 -7.28 8.25 -4.88
CA GLU A 443 -5.82 8.16 -5.04
C GLU A 443 -5.34 6.77 -5.52
N GLY A 444 -6.24 5.87 -5.91
CA GLY A 444 -5.99 4.59 -6.56
C GLY A 444 -4.94 4.55 -7.70
N PRO A 445 -5.02 5.44 -8.72
CA PRO A 445 -4.26 5.32 -9.95
C PRO A 445 -2.74 5.27 -9.78
N ILE A 446 -2.08 4.37 -10.52
CA ILE A 446 -0.63 4.14 -10.36
C ILE A 446 0.20 5.39 -10.68
N ALA A 447 -0.23 6.20 -11.65
CA ALA A 447 0.41 7.49 -11.95
C ALA A 447 0.32 8.45 -10.77
N VAL A 448 -0.87 8.61 -10.17
CA VAL A 448 -1.12 9.45 -8.98
C VAL A 448 -0.27 8.98 -7.81
N ARG A 449 -0.27 7.67 -7.50
CA ARG A 449 0.51 7.11 -6.38
C ARG A 449 2.02 7.27 -6.58
N ASN A 450 2.52 7.01 -7.78
CA ASN A 450 3.94 7.14 -8.08
C ASN A 450 4.40 8.59 -7.95
N HIS A 451 3.70 9.54 -8.58
CA HIS A 451 3.99 10.97 -8.45
C HIS A 451 3.94 11.42 -6.99
N PHE A 452 2.86 11.10 -6.27
CA PHE A 452 2.67 11.53 -4.88
C PHE A 452 3.75 11.00 -3.94
N VAL A 453 4.09 9.70 -4.02
CA VAL A 453 5.10 9.09 -3.16
C VAL A 453 6.48 9.69 -3.42
N HIS A 454 6.90 9.88 -4.68
CA HIS A 454 8.21 10.47 -4.97
C HIS A 454 8.26 11.96 -4.62
N ALA A 455 7.22 12.73 -4.95
CA ALA A 455 7.14 14.16 -4.61
C ALA A 455 7.20 14.40 -3.09
N ARG A 456 6.48 13.62 -2.28
CA ARG A 456 6.51 13.75 -0.82
C ARG A 456 7.77 13.14 -0.18
N THR A 457 8.51 12.28 -0.87
CA THR A 457 9.84 11.79 -0.43
C THR A 457 10.90 12.89 -0.45
N GLY A 458 10.67 14.00 -1.16
CA GLY A 458 11.51 15.20 -1.08
C GLY A 458 12.98 14.93 -1.41
N ALA A 459 13.89 15.47 -0.62
CA ALA A 459 15.33 15.39 -0.89
C ALA A 459 15.89 13.94 -0.83
N ARG A 460 15.21 13.00 -0.14
CA ARG A 460 15.56 11.56 -0.19
C ARG A 460 15.28 10.89 -1.55
N PHE A 461 14.58 11.55 -2.48
CA PHE A 461 14.37 11.03 -3.85
C PHE A 461 15.68 10.91 -4.63
N GLY A 462 16.66 11.79 -4.35
CA GLY A 462 17.99 11.73 -4.98
C GLY A 462 18.06 12.21 -6.44
N GLY A 463 17.00 12.83 -6.96
CA GLY A 463 16.92 13.39 -8.30
C GLY A 463 16.07 14.67 -8.37
N ASP A 464 16.00 15.27 -9.55
CA ASP A 464 15.14 16.42 -9.82
C ASP A 464 13.71 15.95 -10.15
N LEU A 465 12.73 16.36 -9.34
CA LEU A 465 11.31 16.01 -9.52
C LEU A 465 10.68 16.63 -10.76
N SER A 466 11.26 17.69 -11.34
CA SER A 466 10.80 18.28 -12.61
C SER A 466 11.28 17.50 -13.83
N LYS A 467 12.35 16.70 -13.69
CA LYS A 467 12.95 15.93 -14.79
C LYS A 467 12.18 14.63 -15.07
N CYS A 468 11.04 14.76 -15.75
CA CYS A 468 10.16 13.66 -16.14
C CYS A 468 10.90 12.50 -16.83
N ALA A 469 11.91 12.78 -17.67
CA ALA A 469 12.78 11.81 -18.35
C ALA A 469 13.49 10.80 -17.42
N THR A 470 13.45 11.00 -16.09
CA THR A 470 13.89 10.02 -15.09
C THR A 470 13.01 8.77 -15.07
N CYS A 471 11.71 8.92 -15.38
CA CYS A 471 10.70 7.84 -15.31
C CYS A 471 9.91 7.67 -16.62
N HIS A 472 9.87 8.69 -17.47
CA HIS A 472 9.14 8.73 -18.74
C HIS A 472 10.12 8.58 -19.91
N LEU A 473 9.78 7.77 -20.92
CA LEU A 473 10.70 7.44 -22.03
C LEU A 473 10.52 8.32 -23.26
N ASP A 474 9.34 8.93 -23.39
CA ASP A 474 8.92 9.71 -24.54
C ASP A 474 7.95 10.82 -24.15
N ARG A 475 7.73 11.76 -25.07
CA ARG A 475 6.89 12.94 -24.84
C ARG A 475 5.42 12.56 -24.69
N GLU A 476 4.96 11.58 -25.44
CA GLU A 476 3.59 11.05 -25.45
C GLU A 476 3.15 10.65 -24.04
N SER A 477 4.03 10.00 -23.28
CA SER A 477 3.78 9.56 -21.90
C SER A 477 3.48 10.67 -20.89
N ILE A 478 3.79 11.94 -21.21
CA ILE A 478 3.49 13.11 -20.36
C ILE A 478 2.40 14.04 -20.94
N GLN A 479 1.87 13.80 -22.15
CA GLN A 479 0.91 14.73 -22.77
C GLN A 479 -0.52 14.67 -22.20
N ARG A 480 -0.99 13.55 -21.63
CA ARG A 480 -2.39 13.44 -21.15
C ARG A 480 -2.60 14.03 -19.74
N THR A 481 -2.53 15.35 -19.65
CA THR A 481 -2.76 16.09 -18.40
C THR A 481 -4.17 15.87 -17.83
N SER A 482 -4.24 15.68 -16.50
CA SER A 482 -5.46 15.69 -15.71
C SER A 482 -5.18 16.33 -14.35
N LYS A 483 -6.21 16.88 -13.70
CA LYS A 483 -6.09 17.50 -12.36
C LYS A 483 -5.45 16.53 -11.35
N ALA A 484 -5.84 15.26 -11.37
CA ALA A 484 -5.27 14.19 -10.55
C ALA A 484 -3.78 13.93 -10.85
N ALA A 485 -3.39 13.81 -12.12
CA ALA A 485 -2.01 13.55 -12.50
C ALA A 485 -1.09 14.72 -12.12
N CYS A 486 -1.56 15.96 -12.24
CA CYS A 486 -0.77 17.15 -11.91
C CYS A 486 -0.69 17.43 -10.39
N LEU A 487 -1.81 17.38 -9.67
CA LEU A 487 -1.84 17.72 -8.22
C LEU A 487 -1.28 16.61 -7.31
N SER A 488 -1.09 15.40 -7.85
CA SER A 488 -0.24 14.40 -7.21
C SER A 488 1.21 14.89 -6.99
N CYS A 489 1.67 15.94 -7.70
CA CYS A 489 2.90 16.68 -7.41
C CYS A 489 2.64 18.12 -6.92
N HIS A 490 1.83 18.89 -7.66
CA HIS A 490 1.62 20.32 -7.39
C HIS A 490 0.70 20.56 -6.18
N LYS A 491 1.07 21.51 -5.31
CA LYS A 491 0.31 21.86 -4.08
C LYS A 491 -0.53 23.13 -4.19
N SER A 492 -0.39 23.88 -5.27
CA SER A 492 -1.05 25.18 -5.47
C SER A 492 -1.29 25.45 -6.95
N TYR A 493 -2.22 26.37 -7.22
CA TYR A 493 -2.54 26.89 -8.54
C TYR A 493 -2.62 28.43 -8.47
N PRO A 494 -2.44 29.14 -9.61
CA PRO A 494 -2.78 30.56 -9.71
C PRO A 494 -4.28 30.81 -9.46
N ASP A 495 -4.64 31.99 -8.96
CA ASP A 495 -6.05 32.32 -8.61
C ASP A 495 -7.02 32.16 -9.79
N TRP A 496 -6.58 32.41 -11.02
CA TRP A 496 -7.42 32.23 -12.21
C TRP A 496 -7.77 30.75 -12.49
N HIS A 497 -6.90 29.80 -12.11
CA HIS A 497 -7.21 28.37 -12.16
C HIS A 497 -8.28 28.04 -11.10
N VAL A 498 -8.16 28.59 -9.89
CA VAL A 498 -9.14 28.40 -8.82
C VAL A 498 -10.52 28.93 -9.24
N ALA A 499 -10.56 30.10 -9.87
CA ALA A 499 -11.80 30.69 -10.40
C ALA A 499 -12.44 29.87 -11.53
N LYS A 500 -11.66 29.05 -12.26
CA LYS A 500 -12.13 28.27 -13.43
C LYS A 500 -12.43 26.79 -13.11
N PHE A 501 -11.68 26.18 -12.19
CA PHE A 501 -11.70 24.74 -11.92
C PHE A 501 -11.96 24.40 -10.44
N GLY A 502 -12.23 25.41 -9.60
CA GLY A 502 -12.39 25.27 -8.16
C GLY A 502 -11.06 25.18 -7.40
N PRO A 503 -11.12 25.28 -6.06
CA PRO A 503 -9.95 25.12 -5.20
C PRO A 503 -9.43 23.67 -5.18
N ILE A 504 -8.20 23.50 -4.68
CA ILE A 504 -7.63 22.20 -4.34
C ILE A 504 -8.26 21.74 -3.02
N THR A 505 -9.13 20.72 -3.05
CA THR A 505 -9.83 20.21 -1.85
C THR A 505 -9.30 18.87 -1.33
N ASP A 506 -8.52 18.14 -2.13
CA ASP A 506 -7.82 16.91 -1.74
C ASP A 506 -6.34 16.97 -2.16
N MET A 507 -5.44 16.48 -1.30
CA MET A 507 -3.98 16.51 -1.53
C MET A 507 -3.47 15.57 -2.63
N TYR A 508 -4.15 14.45 -2.92
CA TYR A 508 -3.69 13.45 -3.88
C TYR A 508 -4.11 13.79 -5.29
N ILE A 509 -5.38 14.16 -5.46
CA ILE A 509 -6.01 14.32 -6.78
C ILE A 509 -6.57 15.73 -7.01
N GLY A 510 -6.65 16.56 -5.96
CA GLY A 510 -7.08 17.95 -6.05
C GLY A 510 -8.56 18.23 -5.87
N GLY A 511 -9.39 17.19 -5.84
CA GLY A 511 -10.84 17.33 -5.95
C GLY A 511 -11.55 15.99 -5.83
N GLY A 512 -12.65 15.85 -6.58
CA GLY A 512 -13.43 14.63 -6.64
C GLY A 512 -13.21 13.88 -7.97
N ARG A 513 -14.28 13.23 -8.43
CA ARG A 513 -14.31 12.38 -9.65
C ARG A 513 -13.98 13.15 -10.93
N GLU A 514 -14.22 14.46 -10.97
CA GLU A 514 -13.82 15.35 -12.07
C GLU A 514 -12.30 15.42 -12.27
N SER A 515 -11.52 14.99 -11.27
CA SER A 515 -10.06 15.09 -11.31
C SER A 515 -9.40 14.14 -12.34
N PHE A 516 -10.13 13.13 -12.84
CA PHE A 516 -9.65 12.18 -13.86
C PHE A 516 -9.94 12.61 -15.30
N ASP A 517 -10.77 13.65 -15.46
CA ASP A 517 -11.05 14.25 -16.75
C ASP A 517 -9.77 14.84 -17.35
N GLN A 518 -9.69 14.80 -18.68
CA GLN A 518 -8.55 15.33 -19.40
C GLN A 518 -8.63 16.86 -19.40
N CYS A 519 -7.58 17.51 -18.92
CA CYS A 519 -7.45 18.96 -19.06
C CYS A 519 -7.37 19.33 -20.55
N SER A 520 -7.68 20.58 -20.88
CA SER A 520 -7.60 21.04 -22.28
C SER A 520 -6.18 20.83 -22.82
N THR A 521 -6.06 19.97 -23.84
CA THR A 521 -4.83 19.73 -24.60
C THR A 521 -4.33 20.97 -25.34
N THR A 522 -5.07 22.08 -25.29
CA THR A 522 -4.68 23.38 -25.86
C THR A 522 -3.90 24.24 -24.85
N CYS A 523 -4.02 24.00 -23.54
CA CYS A 523 -3.41 24.83 -22.50
C CYS A 523 -2.11 24.26 -21.91
N HIS A 524 -1.94 22.94 -21.89
CA HIS A 524 -0.80 22.26 -21.27
C HIS A 524 -0.12 21.28 -22.25
N THR A 525 0.51 21.83 -23.29
CA THR A 525 1.25 21.09 -24.34
C THR A 525 2.75 21.01 -24.12
N ASP A 526 3.25 21.78 -23.15
CA ASP A 526 4.67 21.88 -22.80
C ASP A 526 4.84 21.68 -21.29
N HIS A 527 5.93 21.00 -20.93
CA HIS A 527 6.31 20.69 -19.56
C HIS A 527 7.76 21.12 -19.37
N PRO A 528 8.01 22.38 -18.95
CA PRO A 528 9.35 22.89 -18.76
C PRO A 528 10.17 22.00 -17.82
N ASN A 529 11.45 21.81 -18.14
CA ASN A 529 12.39 20.95 -17.43
C ASN A 529 12.06 19.43 -17.42
N SER A 530 11.06 18.97 -18.18
CA SER A 530 10.75 17.53 -18.33
C SER A 530 11.86 16.72 -19.00
N HIS A 531 12.64 17.35 -19.88
CA HIS A 531 13.66 16.75 -20.75
C HIS A 531 13.09 15.74 -21.77
N LEU A 532 11.87 15.98 -22.29
CA LEU A 532 11.15 15.15 -23.28
C LEU A 532 10.50 16.00 -24.40
#